data_AF-X1MX87-F1
#
_entry.id   AF-X1MX87-F1
#
_cell.length_a   1.000
_cell.length_b   1.000
_cell.length_c   1.000
_cell.angle_alpha   90.00
_cell.angle_beta   90.00
_cell.angle_gamma   90.00
#
_symmetry.space_group_name_H-M   'P 1'
#
loop_
_entity.id
_entity.type
_entity.pdbx_description
1 polymer ?
#
loop_
_entity_poly.entity_id
_entity_poly.type
_entity_poly.pdbx_seq_one_letter_code
_entity_poly.pdbx_strand_id
1 'polypeptide(L)'
;LARNRDTIRPVINRYGKYLESVKAWEDSGKTGPKPTTLTKAKLRMPVFLTFIRQPFCVGFRIRGHPGTEPYEFMTVNAHLNYGDPKHDPKQEFYALMNWIVARTEQKGKTYHPNFILLGDLNMDFDDPEKDKERLEKDIKELNTITEEGVSVNFPFLDIHPDQTEVFRTNAKLSQTYDQIGLFSRDKRLPTHKDNETIMGKNPAGPDYGVFNFVKLFSEALKVPESKWGALIERFHHKVSDHMPLWLRLPLP
;
A
#
# COMPACT_ATOMS: atom_id res chain seq x y z
N LEU A 1 -15.65 -5.57 -14.32
CA LEU A 1 -16.11 -4.63 -15.37
C LEU A 1 -17.64 -4.63 -15.59
N ALA A 2 -18.31 -5.78 -15.74
CA ALA A 2 -19.75 -5.80 -16.05
C ALA A 2 -20.68 -5.23 -14.94
N ARG A 3 -20.32 -5.34 -13.65
CA ARG A 3 -21.19 -4.94 -12.53
C ARG A 3 -21.39 -3.43 -12.35
N ASN A 4 -20.49 -2.60 -12.86
CA ASN A 4 -20.52 -1.14 -12.64
C ASN A 4 -20.83 -0.36 -13.92
N ARG A 5 -21.34 -1.01 -14.96
CA ARG A 5 -21.52 -0.42 -16.30
C ARG A 5 -22.42 0.82 -16.25
N ASP A 6 -23.51 0.76 -15.50
CA ASP A 6 -24.46 1.87 -15.38
C ASP A 6 -23.85 3.06 -14.62
N THR A 7 -22.99 2.79 -13.64
CA THR A 7 -22.29 3.82 -12.87
C THR A 7 -21.24 4.56 -13.69
N ILE A 8 -20.54 3.87 -14.62
CA ILE A 8 -19.46 4.47 -15.44
C ILE A 8 -19.98 5.13 -16.72
N ARG A 9 -21.14 4.70 -17.22
CA ARG A 9 -21.71 5.14 -18.51
C ARG A 9 -21.87 6.65 -18.63
N PRO A 10 -22.31 7.41 -17.60
CA PRO A 10 -22.41 8.87 -17.68
C PRO A 10 -21.05 9.54 -17.95
N VAL A 11 -19.98 9.04 -17.33
CA VAL A 11 -18.62 9.58 -17.50
C VAL A 11 -18.08 9.24 -18.89
N ILE A 12 -18.24 7.98 -19.33
CA ILE A 12 -17.83 7.54 -20.68
C ILE A 12 -18.56 8.34 -21.76
N ASN A 13 -19.87 8.50 -21.65
CA ASN A 13 -20.67 9.25 -22.62
C ASN A 13 -20.23 10.72 -22.69
N ARG A 14 -19.91 11.33 -21.55
CA ARG A 14 -19.41 12.71 -21.49
C ARG A 14 -18.07 12.85 -22.22
N TYR A 15 -17.16 11.91 -22.00
CA TYR A 15 -15.87 11.90 -22.70
C TYR A 15 -16.04 11.65 -24.20
N GLY A 16 -16.91 10.72 -24.59
CA GLY A 16 -17.24 10.46 -26.00
C GLY A 16 -17.74 11.70 -26.73
N LYS A 17 -18.70 12.43 -26.15
CA LYS A 17 -19.21 13.70 -26.69
C LYS A 17 -18.11 14.77 -26.86
N TYR A 18 -17.15 14.80 -25.96
CA TYR A 18 -15.99 15.69 -26.08
C TYR A 18 -15.06 15.28 -27.22
N LEU A 19 -14.78 13.99 -27.38
CA LEU A 19 -13.97 13.51 -28.51
C LEU A 19 -14.65 13.77 -29.86
N GLU A 20 -15.97 13.60 -29.92
CA GLU A 20 -16.78 13.93 -31.11
C GLU A 20 -16.69 15.42 -31.45
N SER A 21 -16.77 16.31 -30.46
CA SER A 21 -16.66 17.76 -30.71
C SER A 21 -15.25 18.20 -31.12
N VAL A 22 -14.20 17.58 -30.55
CA VAL A 22 -12.81 17.78 -30.98
C VAL A 22 -12.63 17.35 -32.43
N LYS A 23 -13.12 16.15 -32.77
CA LYS A 23 -13.03 15.64 -34.15
C LYS A 23 -13.75 16.56 -35.14
N ALA A 24 -14.97 17.00 -34.82
CA ALA A 24 -15.71 17.93 -35.68
C ALA A 24 -14.98 19.26 -35.91
N TRP A 25 -14.27 19.77 -34.89
CA TRP A 25 -13.45 20.97 -35.01
C TRP A 25 -12.18 20.74 -35.85
N GLU A 26 -11.57 19.57 -35.76
CA GLU A 26 -10.44 19.20 -36.64
C GLU A 26 -10.89 19.06 -38.09
N ASP A 27 -12.01 18.37 -38.32
CA ASP A 27 -12.60 18.16 -39.65
C ASP A 27 -13.09 19.48 -40.29
N SER A 28 -13.43 20.49 -39.49
CA SER A 28 -13.79 21.84 -39.98
C SER A 28 -12.59 22.72 -40.35
N GLY A 29 -11.37 22.16 -40.35
CA GLY A 29 -10.14 22.93 -40.57
C GLY A 29 -9.77 23.82 -39.39
N LYS A 30 -10.19 23.46 -38.17
CA LYS A 30 -9.92 24.20 -36.92
C LYS A 30 -10.54 25.60 -36.91
N THR A 31 -11.67 25.76 -37.59
CA THR A 31 -12.43 27.00 -37.64
C THR A 31 -13.23 27.21 -36.35
N GLY A 32 -13.19 28.43 -35.79
CA GLY A 32 -13.86 28.78 -34.54
C GLY A 32 -13.13 28.33 -33.25
N PRO A 33 -13.75 28.54 -32.07
CA PRO A 33 -13.11 28.25 -30.80
C PRO A 33 -12.92 26.74 -30.60
N LYS A 34 -11.71 26.34 -30.20
CA LYS A 34 -11.40 24.95 -29.85
C LYS A 34 -12.33 24.47 -28.73
N PRO A 35 -12.92 23.27 -28.83
CA PRO A 35 -13.72 22.69 -27.77
C PRO A 35 -12.99 22.70 -26.44
N THR A 36 -13.66 23.16 -25.39
CA THR A 36 -13.07 23.25 -24.05
C THR A 36 -12.76 21.86 -23.52
N THR A 37 -11.49 21.64 -23.17
CA THR A 37 -11.04 20.41 -22.53
C THR A 37 -11.86 20.16 -21.27
N LEU A 38 -12.43 18.96 -21.15
CA LEU A 38 -13.09 18.56 -19.91
C LEU A 38 -12.10 18.59 -18.75
N THR A 39 -12.50 19.22 -17.64
CA THR A 39 -11.67 19.27 -16.45
C THR A 39 -11.50 17.87 -15.85
N LYS A 40 -10.36 17.61 -15.21
CA LYS A 40 -10.05 16.31 -14.58
C LYS A 40 -11.17 15.83 -13.65
N ALA A 41 -11.74 16.73 -12.84
CA ALA A 41 -12.86 16.43 -11.94
C ALA A 41 -14.11 15.91 -12.66
N LYS A 42 -14.39 16.36 -13.90
CA LYS A 42 -15.56 15.95 -14.69
C LYS A 42 -15.39 14.57 -15.35
N LEU A 43 -14.17 14.03 -15.36
CA LEU A 43 -13.80 12.74 -15.96
C LEU A 43 -13.39 11.67 -14.93
N ARG A 44 -13.45 11.98 -13.62
CA ARG A 44 -13.12 11.01 -12.56
C ARG A 44 -14.10 9.85 -12.60
N MET A 45 -13.57 8.63 -12.67
CA MET A 45 -14.40 7.42 -12.62
C MET A 45 -14.93 7.20 -11.20
N PRO A 46 -16.22 6.89 -11.03
CA PRO A 46 -16.84 6.72 -9.72
C PRO A 46 -16.49 5.39 -9.04
N VAL A 47 -15.86 4.48 -9.77
CA VAL A 47 -15.54 3.12 -9.33
C VAL A 47 -14.18 2.70 -9.88
N PHE A 48 -13.50 1.83 -9.13
CA PHE A 48 -12.27 1.19 -9.57
C PHE A 48 -12.52 0.37 -10.85
N LEU A 49 -11.68 0.56 -11.87
CA LEU A 49 -11.79 -0.13 -13.16
C LEU A 49 -10.74 -1.22 -13.33
N THR A 50 -9.48 -0.84 -13.12
CA THR A 50 -8.30 -1.69 -13.27
C THR A 50 -7.14 -1.05 -12.53
N PHE A 51 -6.20 -1.88 -12.09
CA PHE A 51 -4.91 -1.38 -11.63
C PHE A 51 -4.13 -0.86 -12.84
N ILE A 52 -3.43 0.26 -12.65
CA ILE A 52 -2.43 0.74 -13.63
C ILE A 52 -1.23 -0.21 -13.65
N ARG A 53 -0.82 -0.68 -12.47
CA ARG A 53 0.22 -1.71 -12.29
C ARG A 53 -0.38 -2.91 -11.60
N GLN A 54 -0.47 -4.03 -12.30
CA GLN A 54 -1.12 -5.23 -11.78
C GLN A 54 -0.35 -5.79 -10.58
N PRO A 55 -1.01 -6.03 -9.43
CA PRO A 55 -0.39 -6.72 -8.31
C PRO A 55 0.08 -8.12 -8.70
N PHE A 56 1.24 -8.52 -8.22
CA PHE A 56 1.83 -9.84 -8.46
C PHE A 56 1.63 -10.75 -7.24
N CYS A 57 1.32 -12.03 -7.46
CA CYS A 57 0.98 -12.96 -6.39
C CYS A 57 1.89 -14.19 -6.42
N VAL A 58 2.47 -14.56 -5.27
CA VAL A 58 3.32 -15.75 -5.12
C VAL A 58 2.98 -16.48 -3.83
N GLY A 59 2.78 -17.80 -3.91
CA GLY A 59 2.55 -18.66 -2.76
C GLY A 59 3.87 -19.07 -2.09
N PHE A 60 3.90 -19.01 -0.77
CA PHE A 60 5.04 -19.44 0.04
C PHE A 60 4.61 -20.44 1.11
N ARG A 61 5.54 -21.35 1.45
CA ARG A 61 5.44 -22.25 2.59
C ARG A 61 6.72 -22.21 3.41
N ILE A 62 6.61 -21.82 4.68
CA ILE A 62 7.70 -21.89 5.64
C ILE A 62 7.53 -23.18 6.44
N ARG A 63 8.49 -24.10 6.32
CA ARG A 63 8.49 -25.33 7.11
C ARG A 63 8.88 -25.00 8.54
N GLY A 64 8.09 -25.48 9.50
CA GLY A 64 8.45 -25.45 10.91
C GLY A 64 9.34 -26.62 11.31
N HIS A 65 9.63 -26.69 12.60
CA HIS A 65 10.29 -27.84 13.21
C HIS A 65 9.43 -29.12 13.04
N PRO A 66 10.02 -30.33 13.11
CA PRO A 66 9.25 -31.56 13.04
C PRO A 66 8.12 -31.58 14.08
N GLY A 67 6.89 -31.81 13.62
CA GLY A 67 5.69 -31.83 14.47
C GLY A 67 4.98 -30.48 14.62
N THR A 68 5.47 -29.41 14.00
CA THR A 68 4.77 -28.13 13.95
C THR A 68 4.10 -27.87 12.61
N GLU A 69 3.00 -27.11 12.64
CA GLU A 69 2.28 -26.73 11.43
C GLU A 69 3.08 -25.69 10.65
N PRO A 70 3.22 -25.81 9.32
CA PRO A 70 3.91 -24.79 8.52
C PRO A 70 3.15 -23.45 8.55
N TYR A 71 3.82 -22.38 8.13
CA TYR A 71 3.10 -21.23 7.60
C TYR A 71 2.90 -21.38 6.11
N GLU A 72 1.69 -21.07 5.66
CA GLU A 72 1.36 -20.97 4.25
C GLU A 72 0.66 -19.63 4.01
N PHE A 73 1.18 -18.87 3.06
CA PHE A 73 0.64 -17.57 2.73
C PHE A 73 0.84 -17.23 1.25
N MET A 74 -0.08 -16.42 0.75
CA MET A 74 0.06 -15.75 -0.54
C MET A 74 0.67 -14.38 -0.32
N THR A 75 1.86 -14.14 -0.85
CA THR A 75 2.43 -12.80 -0.90
C THR A 75 1.85 -12.05 -2.09
N VAL A 76 1.36 -10.85 -1.86
CA VAL A 76 0.85 -9.92 -2.87
C VAL A 76 1.83 -8.76 -2.94
N ASN A 77 2.52 -8.60 -4.06
CA ASN A 77 3.32 -7.41 -4.31
C ASN A 77 2.51 -6.36 -5.08
N ALA A 78 2.48 -5.13 -4.60
CA ALA A 78 1.76 -4.04 -5.24
C ALA A 78 2.59 -2.76 -5.31
N HIS A 79 2.36 -1.97 -6.35
CA HIS A 79 2.83 -0.60 -6.43
C HIS A 79 1.66 0.24 -6.91
N LEU A 80 0.99 0.89 -5.96
CA LEU A 80 -0.24 1.64 -6.23
C LEU A 80 0.09 3.00 -6.84
N ASN A 81 -0.81 3.56 -7.63
CA ASN A 81 -0.55 4.80 -8.33
C ASN A 81 -0.44 6.02 -7.39
N TYR A 82 0.59 6.85 -7.55
CA TYR A 82 0.76 8.14 -6.86
C TYR A 82 0.27 9.31 -7.72
N GLY A 83 -0.40 10.29 -7.09
CA GLY A 83 -0.43 11.66 -7.61
C GLY A 83 -1.17 11.92 -8.94
N ASP A 84 -1.90 10.96 -9.51
CA ASP A 84 -2.78 11.24 -10.67
C ASP A 84 -4.23 11.47 -10.22
N PRO A 85 -4.71 12.72 -10.08
CA PRO A 85 -6.11 12.99 -9.79
C PRO A 85 -7.11 12.49 -10.87
N LYS A 86 -6.64 11.95 -12.01
CA LYS A 86 -7.49 11.21 -12.97
C LYS A 86 -7.82 9.79 -12.49
N HIS A 87 -6.97 9.19 -11.66
CA HIS A 87 -7.08 7.84 -11.13
C HIS A 87 -6.93 7.90 -9.62
N ASP A 88 -8.04 7.85 -8.90
CA ASP A 88 -8.04 7.97 -7.45
C ASP A 88 -7.21 6.84 -6.82
N PRO A 89 -6.04 7.12 -6.22
CA PRO A 89 -5.19 6.10 -5.57
C PRO A 89 -5.95 5.31 -4.52
N LYS A 90 -6.96 5.95 -3.89
CA LYS A 90 -7.84 5.32 -2.91
C LYS A 90 -8.64 4.18 -3.53
N GLN A 91 -9.07 4.31 -4.79
CA GLN A 91 -9.79 3.24 -5.47
C GLN A 91 -8.89 2.02 -5.69
N GLU A 92 -7.61 2.19 -6.03
CA GLU A 92 -6.69 1.07 -6.14
C GLU A 92 -6.42 0.43 -4.77
N PHE A 93 -6.17 1.25 -3.74
CA PHE A 93 -5.96 0.79 -2.38
C PHE A 93 -7.16 -0.02 -1.86
N TYR A 94 -8.36 0.57 -1.82
CA TYR A 94 -9.55 -0.13 -1.32
C TYR A 94 -9.92 -1.33 -2.20
N ALA A 95 -9.74 -1.27 -3.52
CA ALA A 95 -9.99 -2.44 -4.36
C ALA A 95 -9.04 -3.59 -4.03
N LEU A 96 -7.76 -3.30 -3.80
CA LEU A 96 -6.78 -4.29 -3.37
C LEU A 96 -7.12 -4.84 -1.99
N MET A 97 -7.37 -3.97 -1.00
CA MET A 97 -7.70 -4.38 0.37
C MET A 97 -8.95 -5.26 0.40
N ASN A 98 -10.04 -4.81 -0.23
CA ASN A 98 -11.29 -5.56 -0.29
C ASN A 98 -11.12 -6.90 -1.01
N TRP A 99 -10.29 -6.96 -2.04
CA TRP A 99 -9.98 -8.22 -2.71
C TRP A 99 -9.22 -9.18 -1.79
N ILE A 100 -8.18 -8.72 -1.08
CA ILE A 100 -7.41 -9.56 -0.15
C ILE A 100 -8.30 -10.04 1.01
N VAL A 101 -9.09 -9.15 1.61
CA VAL A 101 -10.04 -9.47 2.68
C VAL A 101 -11.05 -10.51 2.21
N ALA A 102 -11.75 -10.27 1.11
CA ALA A 102 -12.74 -11.21 0.58
C ALA A 102 -12.13 -12.59 0.24
N ARG A 103 -10.85 -12.64 -0.15
CA ARG A 103 -10.13 -13.90 -0.35
C ARG A 103 -9.82 -14.56 0.99
N THR A 104 -9.29 -13.83 1.95
CA THR A 104 -8.99 -14.33 3.31
C THR A 104 -10.24 -14.86 4.02
N GLU A 105 -11.41 -14.29 3.71
CA GLU A 105 -12.70 -14.74 4.26
C GLU A 105 -13.21 -16.07 3.67
N GLN A 106 -12.82 -16.43 2.45
CA GLN A 106 -13.32 -17.63 1.77
C GLN A 106 -12.74 -18.94 2.36
N LYS A 107 -13.33 -19.41 3.47
CA LYS A 107 -12.97 -20.67 4.15
C LYS A 107 -12.96 -21.86 3.17
N GLY A 108 -11.83 -22.58 3.12
CA GLY A 108 -11.67 -23.84 2.38
C GLY A 108 -11.66 -23.73 0.85
N LYS A 109 -11.71 -22.53 0.27
CA LYS A 109 -11.72 -22.30 -1.18
C LYS A 109 -10.53 -21.50 -1.70
N THR A 110 -9.63 -21.08 -0.80
CA THR A 110 -8.41 -20.36 -1.17
C THR A 110 -7.22 -21.30 -1.27
N TYR A 111 -6.29 -20.97 -2.18
CA TYR A 111 -5.02 -21.67 -2.33
C TYR A 111 -4.12 -21.51 -1.10
N HIS A 112 -4.26 -20.39 -0.38
CA HIS A 112 -3.56 -20.13 0.88
C HIS A 112 -4.53 -19.48 1.89
N PRO A 113 -4.40 -19.79 3.19
CA PRO A 113 -5.29 -19.27 4.24
C PRO A 113 -4.92 -17.84 4.68
N ASN A 114 -3.68 -17.42 4.46
CA ASN A 114 -3.15 -16.13 4.90
C ASN A 114 -2.58 -15.36 3.70
N PHE A 115 -2.58 -14.03 3.77
CA PHE A 115 -2.01 -13.15 2.76
C PHE A 115 -1.05 -12.15 3.40
N ILE A 116 0.06 -11.88 2.71
CA ILE A 116 1.03 -10.84 3.08
C ILE A 116 1.14 -9.87 1.91
N LEU A 117 0.71 -8.62 2.11
CA LEU A 117 0.90 -7.53 1.17
C LEU A 117 2.29 -6.91 1.39
N LEU A 118 3.07 -6.78 0.33
CA LEU A 118 4.36 -6.09 0.32
C LEU A 118 4.33 -5.06 -0.79
N GLY A 119 4.46 -3.77 -0.51
CA GLY A 119 4.42 -2.82 -1.61
C GLY A 119 4.49 -1.36 -1.25
N ASP A 120 4.82 -0.57 -2.25
CA ASP A 120 4.61 0.87 -2.24
C ASP A 120 3.11 1.12 -2.45
N LEU A 121 2.41 1.43 -1.36
CA LEU A 121 0.98 1.72 -1.41
C LEU A 121 0.68 3.18 -1.70
N ASN A 122 1.74 4.01 -1.85
CA ASN A 122 1.64 5.45 -2.11
C ASN A 122 0.64 6.14 -1.18
N MET A 123 0.58 5.68 0.07
CA MET A 123 -0.19 6.34 1.11
C MET A 123 0.52 7.64 1.45
N ASP A 124 -0.16 8.75 1.19
CA ASP A 124 0.38 10.07 1.46
C ASP A 124 0.52 10.23 2.99
N PHE A 125 1.74 10.55 3.43
CA PHE A 125 2.10 10.82 4.84
C PHE A 125 2.75 12.20 4.97
N ASP A 126 2.49 13.09 4.01
CA ASP A 126 3.00 14.45 4.03
C ASP A 126 2.49 15.22 5.28
N ASP A 127 1.36 14.82 5.88
CA ASP A 127 0.89 15.25 7.22
C ASP A 127 0.66 14.01 8.12
N PRO A 128 1.69 13.56 8.87
CA PRO A 128 1.65 12.32 9.63
C PRO A 128 0.51 12.21 10.63
N GLU A 129 0.05 13.32 11.22
CA GLU A 129 -1.05 13.30 12.19
C GLU A 129 -2.40 13.09 11.48
N LYS A 130 -2.69 13.88 10.44
CA LYS A 130 -3.97 13.76 9.70
C LYS A 130 -4.05 12.50 8.86
N ASP A 131 -2.94 12.09 8.25
CA ASP A 131 -2.90 10.90 7.42
C ASP A 131 -2.97 9.63 8.28
N LYS A 132 -2.38 9.63 9.47
CA LYS A 132 -2.54 8.55 10.46
C LYS A 132 -3.98 8.42 10.93
N GLU A 133 -4.67 9.50 11.31
CA GLU A 133 -6.08 9.43 11.70
C GLU A 133 -6.98 8.86 10.59
N ARG A 134 -6.74 9.29 9.34
CA ARG A 134 -7.48 8.79 8.18
C ARG A 134 -7.21 7.31 7.93
N LEU A 135 -5.96 6.88 7.94
CA LEU A 135 -5.57 5.49 7.66
C LEU A 135 -5.94 4.56 8.81
N GLU A 136 -5.81 5.01 10.06
CA GLU A 136 -6.34 4.30 11.20
C GLU A 136 -7.83 4.08 11.05
N LYS A 137 -8.59 5.09 10.62
CA LYS A 137 -10.02 4.93 10.36
C LYS A 137 -10.25 3.92 9.24
N ASP A 138 -9.54 4.02 8.13
CA ASP A 138 -9.68 3.09 6.98
C ASP A 138 -9.32 1.65 7.37
N ILE A 139 -8.29 1.43 8.18
CA ILE A 139 -7.83 0.10 8.62
C ILE A 139 -8.65 -0.45 9.77
N LYS A 140 -9.14 0.41 10.67
CA LYS A 140 -10.15 0.03 11.68
C LYS A 140 -11.46 -0.33 10.98
N GLU A 141 -11.88 0.39 9.96
CA GLU A 141 -13.02 0.03 9.12
C GLU A 141 -12.79 -1.33 8.46
N LEU A 142 -11.60 -1.61 7.90
CA LEU A 142 -11.25 -2.94 7.37
C LEU A 142 -11.39 -4.05 8.44
N ASN A 143 -10.91 -3.84 9.66
CA ASN A 143 -11.08 -4.80 10.76
C ASN A 143 -12.53 -4.91 11.27
N THR A 144 -13.38 -3.91 11.00
CA THR A 144 -14.80 -3.90 11.40
C THR A 144 -15.69 -4.61 10.39
N ILE A 145 -15.34 -4.53 9.09
CA ILE A 145 -16.08 -5.19 8.00
C ILE A 145 -15.66 -6.64 7.78
N THR A 146 -14.53 -7.07 8.34
CA THR A 146 -14.07 -8.45 8.20
C THR A 146 -14.91 -9.44 9.03
N GLU A 147 -15.15 -10.63 8.50
CA GLU A 147 -15.76 -11.73 9.25
C GLU A 147 -15.00 -12.04 10.56
N GLU A 148 -15.73 -12.55 11.57
CA GLU A 148 -15.15 -12.98 12.83
C GLU A 148 -13.98 -13.98 12.60
N GLY A 149 -12.81 -13.59 13.11
CA GLY A 149 -11.58 -14.38 13.06
C GLY A 149 -10.62 -14.05 11.92
N VAL A 150 -10.88 -13.05 11.07
CA VAL A 150 -9.86 -12.46 10.19
C VAL A 150 -9.20 -11.27 10.89
N SER A 151 -7.87 -11.22 10.88
CA SER A 151 -7.08 -10.09 11.38
C SER A 151 -6.41 -9.37 10.21
N VAL A 152 -6.52 -8.04 10.21
CA VAL A 152 -5.78 -7.15 9.33
C VAL A 152 -4.77 -6.35 10.16
N ASN A 153 -3.50 -6.42 9.78
CA ASN A 153 -2.41 -5.74 10.50
C ASN A 153 -1.46 -5.03 9.52
N PHE A 154 -1.16 -3.76 9.80
CA PHE A 154 -0.18 -2.95 9.07
C PHE A 154 0.87 -2.40 10.06
N PRO A 155 1.91 -3.18 10.42
CA PRO A 155 2.86 -2.81 11.46
C PRO A 155 3.56 -1.46 11.25
N PHE A 156 3.80 -1.04 10.01
CA PHE A 156 4.52 0.22 9.72
C PHE A 156 3.69 1.48 9.96
N LEU A 157 2.42 1.35 10.35
CA LEU A 157 1.55 2.47 10.72
C LEU A 157 1.55 2.76 12.22
N ASP A 158 2.01 1.81 13.01
CA ASP A 158 2.12 1.92 14.45
C ASP A 158 3.56 2.26 14.85
N ILE A 159 3.70 2.93 16.00
CA ILE A 159 5.01 3.22 16.56
C ILE A 159 5.58 1.92 17.09
N HIS A 160 6.68 1.46 16.49
CA HIS A 160 7.38 0.26 16.95
C HIS A 160 7.83 0.45 18.42
N PRO A 161 7.81 -0.58 19.28
CA PRO A 161 8.07 -0.42 20.71
C PRO A 161 9.48 0.07 21.08
N ASP A 162 10.41 0.05 20.13
CA ASP A 162 11.78 0.55 20.26
C ASP A 162 12.02 1.87 19.49
N GLN A 163 10.95 2.53 19.04
CA GLN A 163 10.98 3.80 18.33
C GLN A 163 10.12 4.84 19.05
N THR A 164 10.40 6.12 18.81
CA THR A 164 9.58 7.23 19.31
C THR A 164 8.57 7.73 18.28
N GLU A 165 8.75 7.34 17.02
CA GLU A 165 7.90 7.70 15.89
C GLU A 165 7.71 6.48 14.98
N VAL A 166 6.75 6.59 14.06
CA VAL A 166 6.54 5.57 13.02
C VAL A 166 7.77 5.47 12.12
N PHE A 167 8.08 4.26 11.65
CA PHE A 167 9.17 4.10 10.69
C PHE A 167 8.88 4.89 9.41
N ARG A 168 9.88 5.65 8.95
CA ARG A 168 9.90 6.22 7.60
C ARG A 168 10.57 5.24 6.66
N THR A 169 9.95 4.98 5.52
CA THR A 169 10.42 3.98 4.57
C THR A 169 11.15 4.60 3.39
N ASN A 170 11.19 5.93 3.28
CA ASN A 170 11.95 6.61 2.24
C ASN A 170 13.30 7.14 2.75
N ALA A 171 14.27 7.29 1.84
CA ALA A 171 15.61 7.77 2.14
C ALA A 171 15.65 9.21 2.69
N LYS A 172 14.60 10.01 2.45
CA LYS A 172 14.48 11.36 3.00
C LYS A 172 13.95 11.38 4.44
N LEU A 173 13.55 10.22 4.98
CA LEU A 173 12.99 10.06 6.32
C LEU A 173 11.76 10.96 6.54
N SER A 174 10.92 11.09 5.52
CA SER A 174 9.74 11.94 5.53
C SER A 174 8.44 11.18 5.30
N GLN A 175 8.50 9.98 4.70
CA GLN A 175 7.32 9.26 4.20
C GLN A 175 7.37 7.77 4.53
N THR A 176 6.20 7.14 4.61
CA THR A 176 6.00 5.70 4.90
C THR A 176 5.21 5.05 3.75
N TYR A 177 5.74 5.17 2.53
CA TYR A 177 5.09 4.68 1.32
C TYR A 177 5.00 3.16 1.26
N ASP A 178 6.10 2.51 1.61
CA ASP A 178 6.23 1.06 1.59
C ASP A 178 5.55 0.48 2.82
N GLN A 179 4.81 -0.60 2.61
CA GLN A 179 4.04 -1.25 3.65
C GLN A 179 4.20 -2.76 3.61
N ILE A 180 4.09 -3.34 4.79
CA ILE A 180 3.82 -4.76 4.99
C ILE A 180 2.43 -4.86 5.61
N GLY A 181 1.51 -5.57 4.96
CA GLY A 181 0.16 -5.82 5.46
C GLY A 181 -0.06 -7.32 5.67
N LEU A 182 -0.55 -7.73 6.83
CA LEU A 182 -0.92 -9.11 7.14
C LEU A 182 -2.44 -9.25 7.15
N PHE A 183 -2.95 -10.26 6.44
CA PHE A 183 -4.35 -10.62 6.40
C PHE A 183 -4.45 -12.11 6.72
N SER A 184 -4.93 -12.46 7.91
CA SER A 184 -4.74 -13.80 8.45
C SER A 184 -5.92 -14.26 9.29
N ARG A 185 -6.20 -15.56 9.25
CA ARG A 185 -7.00 -16.26 10.28
C ARG A 185 -6.14 -17.08 11.23
N ASP A 186 -4.85 -17.24 10.92
CA ASP A 186 -3.87 -17.93 11.74
C ASP A 186 -3.49 -17.06 12.95
N LYS A 187 -3.87 -17.52 14.14
CA LYS A 187 -3.64 -16.85 15.42
C LYS A 187 -2.15 -16.78 15.82
N ARG A 188 -1.28 -17.53 15.14
CA ARG A 188 0.17 -17.48 15.34
C ARG A 188 0.80 -16.25 14.68
N LEU A 189 0.14 -15.66 13.69
CA LEU A 189 0.61 -14.45 13.02
C LEU A 189 0.23 -13.20 13.83
N PRO A 190 1.10 -12.18 13.85
CA PRO A 190 0.85 -10.98 14.65
C PRO A 190 -0.31 -10.15 14.10
N THR A 191 -1.10 -9.62 15.03
CA THR A 191 -2.25 -8.74 14.82
C THR A 191 -1.89 -7.30 15.18
N HIS A 192 -2.77 -6.34 14.87
CA HIS A 192 -2.55 -4.93 15.23
C HIS A 192 -2.35 -4.71 16.75
N LYS A 193 -2.92 -5.56 17.60
CA LYS A 193 -2.76 -5.48 19.07
C LYS A 193 -1.35 -5.81 19.53
N ASP A 194 -0.63 -6.58 18.73
CA ASP A 194 0.72 -7.04 19.05
C ASP A 194 1.78 -5.99 18.68
N ASN A 195 1.44 -5.01 17.83
CA ASN A 195 2.37 -4.01 17.32
C ASN A 195 3.00 -3.16 18.43
N GLU A 196 2.20 -2.71 19.41
CA GLU A 196 2.70 -1.87 20.51
C GLU A 196 3.29 -2.67 21.69
N THR A 197 2.94 -3.95 21.82
CA THR A 197 3.16 -4.72 23.06
C THR A 197 4.12 -5.88 22.92
N ILE A 198 4.22 -6.51 21.74
CA ILE A 198 4.96 -7.76 21.54
C ILE A 198 6.09 -7.61 20.51
N MET A 199 5.89 -6.81 19.46
CA MET A 199 6.88 -6.64 18.39
C MET A 199 8.24 -6.19 18.94
N GLY A 200 9.30 -6.89 18.54
CA GLY A 200 10.68 -6.58 18.95
C GLY A 200 11.03 -6.91 20.41
N LYS A 201 10.06 -7.28 21.27
CA LYS A 201 10.31 -7.56 22.69
C LYS A 201 11.02 -8.88 22.96
N ASN A 202 10.89 -9.86 22.06
CA ASN A 202 11.56 -11.15 22.17
C ASN A 202 12.45 -11.37 20.93
N PRO A 203 13.77 -11.66 21.10
CA PRO A 203 14.67 -11.95 19.98
C PRO A 203 14.23 -13.09 19.05
N ALA A 204 13.41 -14.03 19.54
CA ALA A 204 12.81 -15.10 18.74
C ALA A 204 11.33 -14.86 18.39
N GLY A 205 10.78 -13.72 18.79
CA GLY A 205 9.39 -13.33 18.57
C GLY A 205 9.17 -12.55 17.28
N PRO A 206 7.92 -12.12 17.02
CA PRO A 206 7.60 -11.30 15.86
C PRO A 206 8.25 -9.93 15.98
N ASP A 207 8.65 -9.36 14.85
CA ASP A 207 9.39 -8.09 14.80
C ASP A 207 9.36 -7.52 13.39
N TYR A 208 9.57 -6.21 13.24
CA TYR A 208 9.60 -5.55 11.94
C TYR A 208 10.50 -4.32 11.95
N GLY A 209 10.97 -3.94 10.76
CA GLY A 209 11.75 -2.73 10.67
C GLY A 209 12.20 -2.38 9.26
N VAL A 210 13.04 -1.35 9.22
CA VAL A 210 13.60 -0.80 8.00
C VAL A 210 15.11 -0.99 8.02
N PHE A 211 15.68 -1.44 6.90
CA PHE A 211 17.10 -1.32 6.67
C PHE A 211 17.46 0.14 6.35
N ASN A 212 17.71 0.92 7.40
CA ASN A 212 18.00 2.34 7.30
C ASN A 212 19.42 2.60 6.79
N PHE A 213 19.57 2.61 5.47
CA PHE A 213 20.87 2.85 4.85
C PHE A 213 21.38 4.29 5.06
N VAL A 214 20.50 5.26 5.32
CA VAL A 214 20.91 6.64 5.65
C VAL A 214 21.75 6.62 6.93
N LYS A 215 21.22 5.95 7.96
CA LYS A 215 21.92 5.74 9.24
C LYS A 215 23.19 4.92 9.03
N LEU A 216 23.11 3.79 8.33
CA LEU A 216 24.27 2.93 8.04
C LEU A 216 25.41 3.71 7.39
N PHE A 217 25.10 4.52 6.36
CA PHE A 217 26.11 5.30 5.66
C PHE A 217 26.60 6.50 6.48
N SER A 218 25.73 7.13 7.27
CA SER A 218 26.14 8.15 8.24
C SER A 218 27.16 7.60 9.23
N GLU A 219 26.91 6.42 9.80
CA GLU A 219 27.82 5.76 10.73
C GLU A 219 29.14 5.39 10.06
N ALA A 220 29.08 4.76 8.87
CA ALA A 220 30.26 4.37 8.11
C ALA A 220 31.14 5.57 7.70
N LEU A 221 30.53 6.68 7.31
CA LEU A 221 31.21 7.91 6.91
C LEU A 221 31.50 8.87 8.08
N LYS A 222 31.08 8.51 9.31
CA LYS A 222 31.18 9.35 10.52
C LYS A 222 30.55 10.74 10.32
N VAL A 223 29.43 10.81 9.62
CA VAL A 223 28.68 12.05 9.36
C VAL A 223 27.67 12.26 10.50
N PRO A 224 27.73 13.35 11.27
CA PRO A 224 26.78 13.60 12.35
C PRO A 224 25.36 13.86 11.81
N GLU A 225 24.33 13.62 12.64
CA GLU A 225 22.91 13.83 12.30
C GLU A 225 22.62 15.21 11.72
N SER A 226 23.25 16.26 12.25
CA SER A 226 23.12 17.63 11.75
C SER A 226 23.54 17.83 10.29
N LYS A 227 24.25 16.86 9.70
CA LYS A 227 24.70 16.86 8.30
C LYS A 227 24.00 15.80 7.44
N TRP A 228 22.97 15.13 7.96
CA TRP A 228 22.24 14.10 7.21
C TRP A 228 21.58 14.65 5.94
N GLY A 229 21.14 15.92 5.91
CA GLY A 229 20.57 16.52 4.70
C GLY A 229 21.49 16.41 3.47
N ALA A 230 22.76 16.79 3.62
CA ALA A 230 23.76 16.70 2.55
C ALA A 230 24.12 15.25 2.16
N LEU A 231 23.94 14.30 3.09
CA LEU A 231 24.09 12.88 2.82
C LEU A 231 22.87 12.35 2.03
N ILE A 232 21.67 12.72 2.44
CA ILE A 232 20.38 12.35 1.82
C ILE A 232 20.29 12.83 0.37
N GLU A 233 20.74 14.05 0.08
CA GLU A 233 20.80 14.59 -1.29
C GLU A 233 21.58 13.69 -2.25
N ARG A 234 22.53 12.89 -1.75
CA ARG A 234 23.30 11.96 -2.58
C ARG A 234 22.54 10.69 -2.91
N PHE A 235 21.54 10.28 -2.11
CA PHE A 235 20.84 9.00 -2.28
C PHE A 235 19.76 9.04 -3.35
N HIS A 236 19.09 10.18 -3.50
CA HIS A 236 17.90 10.34 -4.35
C HIS A 236 18.10 9.90 -5.80
N HIS A 237 19.33 9.90 -6.30
CA HIS A 237 19.64 9.44 -7.66
C HIS A 237 20.67 8.30 -7.72
N LYS A 238 21.31 7.93 -6.61
CA LYS A 238 22.49 7.04 -6.63
C LYS A 238 22.30 5.70 -5.91
N VAL A 239 21.29 5.56 -5.06
CA VAL A 239 21.08 4.31 -4.29
C VAL A 239 19.63 3.87 -4.41
N SER A 240 18.73 4.58 -3.75
CA SER A 240 17.29 4.32 -3.76
C SER A 240 16.60 5.47 -3.02
N ASP A 241 15.39 5.79 -3.40
CA ASP A 241 14.45 6.62 -2.65
C ASP A 241 13.66 5.81 -1.61
N HIS A 242 13.51 4.50 -1.80
CA HIS A 242 12.87 3.57 -0.86
C HIS A 242 13.89 2.72 -0.08
N MET A 243 13.59 2.43 1.18
CA MET A 243 14.40 1.60 2.05
C MET A 243 13.81 0.18 2.18
N PRO A 244 14.63 -0.89 2.15
CA PRO A 244 14.11 -2.24 2.31
C PRO A 244 13.41 -2.45 3.65
N LEU A 245 12.20 -3.01 3.60
CA LEU A 245 11.44 -3.41 4.79
C LEU A 245 11.70 -4.88 5.11
N TRP A 246 11.57 -5.23 6.38
CA TRP A 246 11.60 -6.61 6.82
C TRP A 246 10.53 -6.86 7.89
N LEU A 247 10.05 -8.11 7.92
CA LEU A 247 9.17 -8.66 8.94
C LEU A 247 9.74 -10.01 9.36
N ARG A 248 9.87 -10.23 10.66
CA ARG A 248 10.16 -11.52 11.27
C ARG A 248 8.86 -12.10 11.82
N LEU A 249 8.55 -13.33 11.41
CA LEU A 249 7.46 -14.11 11.98
C LEU A 249 7.98 -14.99 13.12
N PRO A 250 7.16 -15.31 14.14
CA PRO A 250 7.52 -16.31 15.15
C PRO A 250 7.78 -17.64 14.47
N LEU A 251 8.71 -18.47 14.96
CA LEU A 251 8.97 -19.78 14.35
C LEU A 251 7.70 -20.64 14.35
N PRO A 252 7.35 -21.29 13.21
CA PRO A 252 6.17 -22.15 13.11
C PRO A 252 6.31 -23.44 13.92
#